data_AF-J5QSG5-F1
#
_entry.id   AF-J5QSG5-F1
#
_cell.length_a   1.000
_cell.length_b   1.000
_cell.length_c   1.000
_cell.angle_alpha   90.00
_cell.angle_beta   90.00
_cell.angle_gamma   90.00
#
_symmetry.space_group_name_H-M   'P 1'
#
loop_
_entity.id
_entity.type
_entity.pdbx_description
1 polymer ?
#
loop_
_entity_poly.entity_id
_entity_poly.type
_entity_poly.pdbx_seq_one_letter_code
_entity_poly.pdbx_strand_id
1 'polypeptide(L)'
;MTKNIDAAHGSATYTLQTPLKEHRSEYGQPRAAFIGNLTTVYPDEKERKRLEECFTQYHPDAKWWLPGDPKGAHVARWARLDIQDIYYIGGFGT
;
A
#
# COMPACT_ATOMS: atom_id res chain seq x y z
N MET A 1 -8.46 -8.56 -4.81
CA MET A 1 -7.71 -7.42 -5.40
C MET A 1 -6.56 -7.87 -6.30
N THR A 2 -5.92 -9.01 -6.03
CA THR A 2 -4.82 -9.57 -6.84
C THR A 2 -5.14 -9.78 -8.33
N LYS A 3 -6.37 -10.21 -8.67
CA LYS A 3 -6.77 -10.44 -10.08
C LYS A 3 -6.54 -9.24 -11.01
N ASN A 4 -6.76 -8.01 -10.53
CA ASN A 4 -6.59 -6.81 -11.34
C ASN A 4 -5.10 -6.45 -11.49
N ILE A 5 -4.30 -6.67 -10.44
CA ILE A 5 -2.86 -6.46 -10.46
C ILE A 5 -2.22 -7.43 -11.45
N ASP A 6 -2.61 -8.70 -11.40
CA ASP A 6 -2.10 -9.74 -12.31
C ASP A 6 -2.49 -9.41 -13.76
N ALA A 7 -3.75 -8.99 -14.00
CA ALA A 7 -4.23 -8.62 -15.34
C ALA A 7 -3.58 -7.34 -15.90
N ALA A 8 -3.24 -6.39 -15.03
CA ALA A 8 -2.56 -5.15 -15.39
C ALA A 8 -1.02 -5.29 -15.43
N HIS A 9 -0.50 -6.52 -15.39
CA HIS A 9 0.95 -6.79 -15.36
C HIS A 9 1.68 -6.05 -14.23
N GLY A 10 1.04 -5.94 -13.07
CA GLY A 10 1.56 -5.24 -11.90
C GLY A 10 1.26 -3.74 -11.89
N SER A 11 0.84 -3.12 -12.98
CA SER A 11 0.65 -1.67 -13.04
C SER A 11 -0.39 -1.20 -12.02
N ALA A 12 0.04 -0.27 -11.17
CA ALA A 12 -0.78 0.28 -10.11
C ALA A 12 -0.40 1.73 -9.78
N THR A 13 -1.36 2.47 -9.23
CA THR A 13 -1.13 3.80 -8.66
C THR A 13 -1.62 3.80 -7.22
N TYR A 14 -0.78 4.28 -6.31
CA TYR A 14 -1.11 4.47 -4.91
C TYR A 14 -1.17 5.95 -4.60
N THR A 15 -2.33 6.46 -4.21
CA THR A 15 -2.53 7.88 -3.93
C THR A 15 -2.62 8.12 -2.43
N LEU A 16 -1.77 9.03 -1.95
CA LEU A 16 -1.79 9.54 -0.58
C LEU A 16 -2.32 10.97 -0.57
N GLN A 17 -3.20 11.28 0.37
CA GLN A 17 -3.71 12.62 0.62
C GLN A 17 -3.69 12.89 2.12
N THR A 18 -3.43 14.13 2.52
CA THR A 18 -3.65 14.53 3.91
C THR A 18 -5.12 14.39 4.30
N PRO A 19 -5.42 13.99 5.55
CA PRO A 19 -6.81 13.90 6.01
C PRO A 19 -7.58 15.19 5.77
N LEU A 20 -8.82 15.05 5.30
CA LEU A 20 -9.71 16.18 5.14
C LEU A 20 -10.01 16.79 6.51
N LYS A 21 -9.74 18.10 6.64
CA LYS A 21 -10.15 18.88 7.80
C LYS A 21 -11.52 19.48 7.51
N GLU A 22 -12.36 19.57 8.54
CA GLU A 22 -13.67 20.21 8.44
C GLU A 22 -13.54 21.64 7.87
N HIS A 23 -14.48 22.02 7.00
CA HIS A 23 -14.51 23.32 6.32
C HIS A 23 -13.29 23.65 5.42
N ARG A 24 -12.51 22.66 4.97
CA ARG A 24 -11.46 22.84 3.94
C ARG A 24 -11.89 22.23 2.61
N SER A 25 -11.56 22.91 1.51
CA SER A 25 -11.75 22.36 0.17
C SER A 25 -10.80 21.19 -0.08
N GLU A 26 -11.31 20.15 -0.72
CA GLU A 26 -10.59 18.97 -1.19
C GLU A 26 -9.45 19.35 -2.15
N TYR A 27 -9.69 20.36 -3.00
CA TYR A 27 -8.69 20.84 -3.96
C TYR A 27 -7.49 21.49 -3.28
N GLY A 28 -7.69 22.09 -2.10
CA GLY A 28 -6.63 22.72 -1.32
C GLY A 28 -5.74 21.74 -0.57
N GLN A 29 -6.01 20.43 -0.61
CA GLN A 29 -5.22 19.44 0.11
C GLN A 29 -4.03 18.93 -0.72
N PRO A 30 -2.83 18.82 -0.10
CA PRO A 30 -1.70 18.18 -0.73
C PRO A 30 -1.96 16.68 -0.92
N ARG A 31 -1.58 16.17 -2.08
CA ARG A 31 -1.74 14.79 -2.51
C ARG A 31 -0.60 14.35 -3.42
N ALA A 32 -0.20 13.09 -3.30
CA ALA A 32 0.83 12.47 -4.12
C ALA A 32 0.30 11.15 -4.69
N ALA A 33 0.49 10.94 -5.99
CA ALA A 33 0.26 9.67 -6.66
C ALA A 33 1.61 9.01 -6.96
N PHE A 34 1.82 7.83 -6.38
CA PHE A 34 2.96 6.96 -6.64
C PHE A 34 2.58 5.98 -7.73
N ILE A 35 3.22 6.09 -8.89
CA ILE A 35 2.89 5.33 -10.10
C ILE A 35 4.00 4.31 -10.33
N GLY A 36 3.64 3.05 -10.55
CA GLY A 36 4.62 2.01 -10.81
C GLY A 36 4.00 0.62 -10.85
N ASN A 37 4.79 -0.37 -10.44
CA ASN A 37 4.39 -1.78 -10.48
C ASN A 37 4.32 -2.36 -9.07
N LEU A 38 3.23 -3.05 -8.77
CA LEU A 38 3.07 -3.81 -7.55
C LEU A 38 3.55 -5.25 -7.79
N THR A 39 4.70 -5.57 -7.23
CA THR A 39 5.36 -6.87 -7.35
C THR A 39 5.09 -7.70 -6.11
N THR A 40 4.55 -8.92 -6.29
CA THR A 40 4.42 -9.87 -5.16
C THR A 40 5.81 -10.32 -4.71
N VAL A 41 6.07 -10.29 -3.41
CA VAL A 41 7.35 -10.71 -2.84
C VAL A 41 7.21 -11.99 -2.02
N TYR A 42 8.23 -12.82 -2.08
CA TYR A 42 8.30 -14.11 -1.38
C TYR A 42 9.50 -14.07 -0.42
N PRO A 43 9.34 -13.43 0.75
CA PRO A 43 10.44 -13.28 1.70
C PRO A 43 10.85 -14.62 2.30
N ASP A 44 12.14 -14.77 2.61
CA ASP A 44 12.62 -15.87 3.44
C ASP A 44 12.10 -15.74 4.89
N GLU A 45 12.37 -16.73 5.75
CA GLU A 45 11.85 -16.71 7.11
C GLU A 45 12.29 -15.49 7.93
N LYS A 46 13.53 -15.05 7.74
CA LYS A 46 14.10 -13.92 8.49
C LYS A 46 13.47 -12.61 8.04
N GLU A 47 13.40 -12.37 6.73
CA GLU A 47 12.78 -11.17 6.18
C GLU A 47 11.28 -11.16 6.43
N ARG A 48 10.61 -12.32 6.39
CA ARG A 48 9.20 -12.43 6.74
C ARG A 48 8.94 -11.96 8.17
N LYS A 49 9.70 -12.44 9.15
CA LYS A 49 9.56 -12.00 10.56
C LYS A 49 9.75 -10.48 10.69
N ARG A 50 10.77 -9.93 10.03
CA ARG A 50 11.02 -8.49 9.99
C ARG A 50 9.85 -7.70 9.39
N LEU A 51 9.26 -8.19 8.31
CA LEU A 51 8.09 -7.57 7.67
C LEU A 51 6.84 -7.65 8.56
N GLU A 52 6.59 -8.80 9.18
CA GLU A 52 5.46 -9.00 10.10
C GLU A 52 5.55 -8.05 11.31
N GLU A 53 6.73 -7.94 11.94
CA GLU A 53 6.99 -7.03 13.05
C GLU A 53 6.77 -5.57 12.66
N CYS A 54 7.39 -5.13 11.55
CA CYS A 54 7.25 -3.76 11.05
C CYS A 54 5.80 -3.42 10.70
N PHE A 55 5.10 -4.32 10.01
CA PHE A 55 3.74 -4.07 9.55
C PHE A 55 2.74 -3.99 10.72
N THR A 56 2.84 -4.92 11.67
CA THR A 56 1.95 -4.96 12.84
C THR A 56 2.24 -3.88 13.87
N GLN A 57 3.43 -3.28 13.86
CA GLN A 57 3.72 -2.09 14.65
C GLN A 57 2.80 -0.91 14.27
N TYR A 58 2.51 -0.74 12.97
CA TYR A 58 1.62 0.32 12.48
C TYR A 58 0.17 -0.14 12.30
N HIS A 59 -0.07 -1.44 12.10
CA HIS A 59 -1.39 -2.05 11.88
C HIS A 59 -1.62 -3.21 12.86
N PRO A 60 -1.84 -2.94 14.16
CA PRO A 60 -1.94 -3.97 15.19
C PRO A 60 -3.17 -4.88 15.00
N ASP A 61 -4.23 -4.37 14.38
CA ASP A 61 -5.44 -5.09 14.00
C ASP A 61 -5.20 -6.15 12.91
N ALA A 62 -4.16 -5.95 12.09
CA ALA A 62 -3.81 -6.85 11.00
C ALA A 62 -3.09 -8.14 11.43
N LYS A 63 -2.74 -8.29 12.72
CA LYS A 63 -1.95 -9.43 13.25
C LYS A 63 -2.54 -10.81 12.91
N TRP A 64 -3.87 -10.91 12.80
CA TRP A 64 -4.59 -12.16 12.50
C TRP A 64 -4.81 -12.41 11.00
N TRP A 65 -4.30 -11.52 10.15
CA TRP A 65 -4.54 -11.49 8.71
C TRP A 65 -3.23 -11.49 7.91
N LEU A 66 -2.12 -11.84 8.56
CA LEU A 66 -0.80 -11.85 7.95
C LEU A 66 -0.66 -12.97 6.91
N PRO A 67 0.13 -12.75 5.83
CA PRO A 67 0.39 -13.78 4.84
C PRO A 67 0.99 -15.06 5.45
N GLY A 68 0.38 -16.21 5.15
CA GLY A 68 0.88 -17.51 5.60
C GLY A 68 0.39 -17.95 6.98
N ASP A 69 -0.57 -17.24 7.60
CA ASP A 69 -1.27 -17.75 8.79
C ASP A 69 -2.12 -18.98 8.44
N PRO A 70 -1.84 -20.18 8.99
CA PRO A 70 -2.61 -21.40 8.72
C PRO A 70 -4.07 -21.30 9.19
N LYS A 71 -4.38 -20.38 10.11
CA LYS A 71 -5.72 -20.13 10.65
C LYS A 71 -6.37 -18.88 10.04
N GLY A 72 -5.69 -18.20 9.12
CA GLY A 72 -6.21 -16.99 8.47
C GLY A 72 -7.44 -17.31 7.62
N ALA A 73 -8.50 -16.52 7.75
CA ALA A 73 -9.73 -16.71 6.97
C ALA A 73 -9.59 -16.25 5.50
N HIS A 74 -8.51 -15.56 5.16
CA HIS A 74 -8.24 -15.01 3.83
C HIS A 74 -6.79 -15.25 3.40
N VAL A 75 -6.58 -15.35 2.08
CA VAL A 75 -5.24 -15.44 1.49
C VAL A 75 -4.69 -14.02 1.30
N ALA A 76 -3.68 -13.67 2.10
CA ALA A 76 -2.89 -12.44 1.95
C ALA A 76 -1.52 -12.75 1.33
N ARG A 77 -0.92 -11.74 0.68
CA ARG A 77 0.44 -11.82 0.12
C ARG A 77 1.21 -10.54 0.45
N TRP A 78 2.51 -10.68 0.68
CA TRP A 78 3.41 -9.53 0.72
C TRP A 78 3.62 -9.00 -0.69
N ALA A 79 3.60 -7.68 -0.84
CA ALA A 79 3.84 -7.02 -2.11
C ALA A 79 4.66 -5.75 -1.89
N ARG A 80 5.44 -5.36 -2.90
CA ARG A 80 6.22 -4.13 -2.93
C ARG A 80 5.77 -3.28 -4.11
N LEU A 81 5.57 -1.99 -3.88
CA LEU A 81 5.35 -1.02 -4.94
C LEU A 81 6.71 -0.52 -5.44
N ASP A 82 7.10 -0.98 -6.63
CA ASP A 82 8.28 -0.51 -7.35
C ASP A 82 7.91 0.79 -8.08
N ILE A 83 8.20 1.93 -7.44
CA ILE A 83 7.83 3.27 -7.90
C ILE A 83 8.66 3.65 -9.14
N GLN A 84 7.99 4.12 -10.18
CA GLN A 84 8.59 4.61 -11.41
C GLN A 84 8.45 6.13 -11.54
N ASP A 85 7.32 6.67 -11.09
CA ASP A 85 7.04 8.10 -11.13
C ASP A 85 6.23 8.56 -9.92
N ILE A 86 6.32 9.84 -9.60
CA ILE A 86 5.61 10.48 -8.50
C ILE A 86 4.99 11.77 -9.03
N TYR A 87 3.66 11.85 -8.98
CA TYR A 87 2.93 13.06 -9.31
C TYR A 87 2.37 13.72 -8.05
N TYR A 88 2.82 14.94 -7.75
CA TYR A 88 2.44 15.68 -6.56
C TYR A 88 1.62 16.92 -6.91
N ILE A 89 0.59 17.19 -6.12
CA ILE A 89 -0.18 18.44 -6.12
C ILE A 89 -0.23 18.93 -4.67
N GLY A 90 0.27 20.13 -4.41
CA GLY A 90 0.31 20.75 -3.08
C GLY A 90 -0.98 21.42 -2.63
N GLY A 91 -1.96 21.58 -3.52
CA GLY A 91 -3.25 22.20 -3.23
C GLY A 91 -3.90 22.73 -4.51
N PHE A 92 -4.23 24.01 -4.54
CA PHE A 92 -4.84 24.68 -5.70
C PHE A 92 -3.88 24.79 -6.91
N GLY A 93 -3.49 23.66 -7.49
CA GLY A 93 -2.74 23.58 -8.75
C GLY A 93 -1.25 23.93 -8.66
N THR A 94 -0.68 24.02 -7.45
CA THR A 94 0.78 24.15 -7.22
C THR A 94 1.43 22.80 -6.99
#